data_AF-A0A4D8PSA0-F1
#
_entry.id   AF-A0A4D8PSA0-F1
#
_cell.length_a   1.000
_cell.length_b   1.000
_cell.length_c   1.000
_cell.angle_alpha   90.00
_cell.angle_beta   90.00
_cell.angle_gamma   90.00
#
_symmetry.space_group_name_H-M   'P 1'
#
loop_
_entity.id
_entity.type
_entity.pdbx_description
1 polymer ?
#
loop_
_entity_poly.entity_id
_entity_poly.type
_entity_poly.pdbx_seq_one_letter_code
_entity_poly.pdbx_strand_id
1 'polypeptide(L)'
;MDGKPRRRPRPDRGEFLTQTIPAAFWSGGLVYHLWFLVELFISVLALCLTYPLLVALHRRMAERAPGLARWLADPPDWLPPLLLSLVMMGVLGFDNISDWLVTPLVPTNSTAVSIVVSAGFFAVGVLIAHWPGGAARYAKASWGVALTYLVCFAIHIGMVGVEKPMPVRFLDEALRAVAAWSAFRFVLGLTQSFFSAESRRVRTLSQASYTIYLLHHLVVMAAGFALLAVTAPPLLEFAAITAVGLFVPLAVHHGLVRRSPTLRFLMNGVPPGEAKKRSTPVRGRETMARRTG
;
A
#
# COMPACT_ATOMS: atom_id res chain seq x y z
N MET A 1 23.75 -11.31 -39.43
CA MET A 1 23.54 -9.83 -39.41
C MET A 1 23.29 -9.42 -37.98
N ASP A 2 24.32 -8.86 -37.34
CA ASP A 2 24.30 -8.43 -35.93
C ASP A 2 23.47 -7.15 -35.75
N GLY A 3 22.17 -7.32 -35.50
CA GLY A 3 21.28 -6.25 -35.11
C GLY A 3 21.45 -5.87 -33.65
N LYS A 4 22.58 -5.25 -33.27
CA LYS A 4 22.68 -4.60 -31.96
C LYS A 4 21.60 -3.51 -31.88
N PRO A 5 20.72 -3.52 -30.86
CA PRO A 5 19.72 -2.47 -30.70
C PRO A 5 20.45 -1.12 -30.54
N ARG A 6 20.25 -0.23 -31.52
CA ARG A 6 20.75 1.14 -31.45
C ARG A 6 20.09 1.80 -30.23
N ARG A 7 20.87 2.01 -29.17
CA ARG A 7 20.43 2.81 -28.01
C ARG A 7 19.95 4.15 -28.56
N ARG A 8 18.69 4.50 -28.30
CA ARG A 8 18.17 5.82 -28.67
C ARG A 8 19.10 6.89 -28.09
N PRO A 9 19.45 7.94 -28.87
CA PRO A 9 20.23 9.04 -28.34
C PRO A 9 19.49 9.64 -27.15
N ARG A 10 20.22 9.90 -26.05
CA ARG A 10 19.65 10.60 -24.90
C ARG A 10 19.23 12.00 -25.35
N PRO A 11 18.04 12.49 -24.94
CA PRO A 11 17.60 13.84 -25.28
C PRO A 11 18.61 14.88 -24.78
N ASP A 12 18.76 15.96 -25.53
CA ASP A 12 19.61 17.09 -25.13
C ASP A 12 19.06 17.71 -23.84
N ARG A 13 19.95 18.16 -22.94
CA ARG A 13 19.58 18.76 -21.65
C ARG A 13 18.63 19.94 -21.82
N GLY A 14 18.77 20.71 -22.91
CA GLY A 14 17.91 21.84 -23.23
C GLY A 14 16.47 21.42 -23.57
N GLU A 15 16.32 20.43 -24.43
CA GLU A 15 15.01 19.86 -24.82
C GLU A 15 14.30 19.22 -23.62
N PHE A 16 15.06 18.54 -22.77
CA PHE A 16 14.53 17.87 -21.59
C PHE A 16 13.94 18.85 -20.55
N LEU A 17 14.65 19.94 -20.25
CA LEU A 17 14.20 20.93 -19.27
C LEU A 17 13.01 21.77 -19.78
N THR A 18 12.98 22.06 -21.08
CA THR A 18 11.98 22.96 -21.68
C THR A 18 10.73 22.26 -22.17
N GLN A 19 10.80 20.96 -22.51
CA GLN A 19 9.66 20.21 -23.04
C GLN A 19 9.22 19.09 -22.09
N THR A 20 10.15 18.25 -21.62
CA THR A 20 9.78 17.04 -20.87
C THR A 20 9.26 17.33 -19.47
N ILE A 21 9.90 18.23 -18.71
CA ILE A 21 9.44 18.57 -17.36
C ILE A 21 8.09 19.31 -17.38
N PRO A 22 7.89 20.36 -18.20
CA PRO A 22 6.59 21.01 -18.29
C PRO A 22 5.51 20.07 -18.80
N ALA A 23 5.79 19.23 -19.80
CA ALA A 23 4.83 18.22 -20.26
C ALA A 23 4.47 17.21 -19.17
N ALA A 24 5.44 16.73 -18.37
CA ALA A 24 5.19 15.84 -17.24
C ALA A 24 4.40 16.52 -16.10
N PHE A 25 4.63 17.82 -15.88
CA PHE A 25 3.87 18.59 -14.89
C PHE A 25 2.43 18.82 -15.35
N TRP A 26 2.25 19.33 -16.57
CA TRP A 26 0.95 19.69 -17.14
C TRP A 26 0.09 18.49 -17.54
N SER A 27 0.71 17.36 -17.89
CA SER A 27 -0.02 16.11 -18.10
C SER A 27 -0.61 15.56 -16.81
N GLY A 28 -0.24 16.07 -15.64
CA GLY A 28 -0.60 15.49 -14.35
C GLY A 28 0.34 14.38 -13.91
N GLY A 29 1.41 14.07 -14.67
CA GLY A 29 2.52 13.14 -14.37
C GLY A 29 2.89 13.06 -12.88
N LEU A 30 3.10 14.22 -12.29
CA LEU A 30 3.54 14.38 -10.90
C LEU A 30 2.44 14.15 -9.87
N VAL A 31 1.18 14.41 -10.22
CA VAL A 31 0.00 14.23 -9.36
C VAL A 31 -0.59 12.83 -9.52
N TYR A 32 -0.34 12.15 -10.65
CA TYR A 32 -0.87 10.82 -10.94
C TYR A 32 -0.52 9.80 -9.86
N HIS A 33 0.58 9.96 -9.11
CA HIS A 33 0.96 9.05 -8.04
C HIS A 33 0.04 9.09 -6.80
N LEU A 34 -0.80 10.11 -6.67
CA LEU A 34 -1.78 10.24 -5.59
C LEU A 34 -3.07 9.44 -5.83
N TRP A 35 -3.15 8.67 -6.92
CA TRP A 35 -4.29 7.82 -7.28
C TRP A 35 -4.77 6.95 -6.10
N PHE A 36 -3.84 6.35 -5.37
CA PHE A 36 -4.15 5.50 -4.22
C PHE A 36 -4.89 6.25 -3.09
N LEU A 37 -4.58 7.53 -2.87
CA LEU A 37 -5.27 8.33 -1.85
C LEU A 37 -6.74 8.59 -2.24
N VAL A 38 -7.01 8.80 -3.53
CA VAL A 38 -8.37 8.92 -4.05
C VAL A 38 -9.13 7.62 -3.87
N GLU A 39 -8.53 6.48 -4.21
CA GLU A 39 -9.15 5.16 -4.05
C GLU A 39 -9.42 4.82 -2.59
N LEU A 40 -8.49 5.19 -1.69
CA LEU A 40 -8.68 5.04 -0.25
C LEU A 40 -9.84 5.94 0.24
N PHE A 41 -9.92 7.19 -0.23
CA PHE A 41 -11.02 8.08 0.11
C PHE A 41 -12.38 7.52 -0.36
N ILE A 42 -12.47 7.05 -1.61
CA ILE A 42 -13.68 6.41 -2.15
C ILE A 42 -14.05 5.19 -1.31
N SER A 43 -13.08 4.33 -0.97
CA SER A 43 -13.32 3.11 -0.18
C SER A 43 -13.81 3.43 1.24
N VAL A 44 -13.22 4.43 1.89
CA VAL A 44 -13.64 4.90 3.22
C VAL A 44 -15.05 5.51 3.15
N LEU A 45 -15.32 6.35 2.15
CA LEU A 45 -16.64 6.95 1.96
C LEU A 45 -17.71 5.86 1.73
N ALA A 46 -17.43 4.89 0.85
CA ALA A 46 -18.30 3.76 0.59
C ALA A 46 -18.55 2.94 1.87
N LEU A 47 -17.51 2.68 2.68
CA LEU A 47 -17.67 2.03 3.98
C LEU A 47 -18.58 2.85 4.90
N CYS A 48 -18.35 4.15 5.05
CA CYS A 48 -19.18 5.01 5.90
C CYS A 48 -20.66 4.99 5.49
N LEU A 49 -20.94 5.04 4.18
CA LEU A 49 -22.31 5.01 3.65
C LEU A 49 -22.98 3.64 3.82
N THR A 50 -22.22 2.55 3.68
CA THR A 50 -22.75 1.18 3.75
C THR A 50 -22.73 0.58 5.16
N TYR A 51 -21.96 1.17 6.09
CA TYR A 51 -21.77 0.63 7.44
C TYR A 51 -23.09 0.39 8.21
N PRO A 52 -24.09 1.29 8.21
CA PRO A 52 -25.36 1.05 8.89
C PRO A 52 -26.09 -0.19 8.33
N LEU A 53 -26.05 -0.38 7.01
CA LEU A 53 -26.63 -1.54 6.34
C LEU A 53 -25.88 -2.83 6.72
N LEU A 54 -24.55 -2.79 6.74
CA LEU A 54 -23.72 -3.93 7.15
C LEU A 54 -24.02 -4.36 8.59
N VAL A 55 -24.17 -3.40 9.51
CA VAL A 55 -24.56 -3.66 10.90
C VAL A 55 -25.96 -4.27 10.99
N ALA A 56 -26.94 -3.71 10.26
CA ALA A 56 -28.30 -4.24 10.22
C ALA A 56 -28.35 -5.68 9.67
N LEU A 57 -27.59 -5.95 8.60
CA LEU A 57 -27.47 -7.28 8.01
C LEU A 57 -26.82 -8.27 8.97
N HIS A 58 -25.74 -7.87 9.65
CA HIS A 58 -25.08 -8.69 10.65
C HIS A 58 -26.03 -9.06 11.80
N ARG A 59 -26.82 -8.11 12.31
CA ARG A 59 -27.83 -8.37 13.36
C ARG A 59 -28.89 -9.37 12.91
N ARG A 60 -29.48 -9.16 11.73
CA ARG A 60 -30.48 -10.07 11.15
C ARG A 60 -29.91 -11.48 10.93
N MET A 61 -28.66 -11.57 10.51
CA MET A 61 -27.96 -12.85 10.32
C MET A 61 -27.67 -13.54 11.65
N ALA A 62 -27.29 -12.79 12.68
CA ALA A 62 -27.10 -13.33 14.03
C ALA A 62 -28.41 -13.92 14.59
N GLU A 63 -29.56 -13.30 14.30
CA GLU A 63 -30.89 -13.81 14.69
C GLU A 63 -31.28 -15.06 13.90
N ARG A 64 -31.13 -15.06 12.57
CA ARG A 64 -31.61 -16.16 11.69
C ARG A 64 -30.65 -17.34 11.61
N ALA A 65 -29.36 -17.08 11.71
CA ALA A 65 -28.29 -18.06 11.50
C ALA A 65 -27.12 -17.81 12.46
N PRO A 66 -27.32 -18.03 13.78
CA PRO A 66 -26.29 -17.74 14.80
C PRO A 66 -25.01 -18.56 14.61
N GLY A 67 -25.08 -19.72 13.94
CA GLY A 67 -23.89 -20.50 13.57
C GLY A 67 -23.03 -19.78 12.53
N LEU A 68 -23.65 -19.27 11.46
CA LEU A 68 -22.96 -18.52 10.40
C LEU A 68 -22.39 -17.20 10.93
N ALA A 69 -23.17 -16.48 11.75
CA ALA A 69 -22.71 -15.23 12.35
C ALA A 69 -21.47 -15.44 13.25
N ARG A 70 -21.44 -16.53 14.04
CA ARG A 70 -20.27 -16.91 14.83
C ARG A 70 -19.07 -17.27 13.95
N TRP A 71 -19.29 -18.05 12.89
CA TRP A 71 -18.23 -18.42 11.95
C TRP A 71 -17.62 -17.21 11.24
N LEU A 72 -18.44 -16.22 10.85
CA LEU A 72 -17.96 -14.97 10.24
C LEU A 72 -17.25 -14.04 11.24
N ALA A 73 -17.60 -14.11 12.52
CA ALA A 73 -16.94 -13.35 13.58
C ALA A 73 -15.56 -13.92 13.92
N ASP A 74 -15.35 -15.21 13.68
CA ASP A 74 -14.08 -15.91 13.90
C ASP A 74 -13.77 -16.92 12.79
N PRO A 75 -13.41 -16.46 11.58
CA PRO A 75 -13.15 -17.34 10.47
C PRO A 75 -11.79 -18.03 10.56
N PRO A 76 -11.61 -19.14 9.82
CA PRO A 76 -10.33 -19.82 9.77
C PRO A 76 -9.25 -18.97 9.08
N ASP A 77 -7.99 -19.17 9.47
CA ASP A 77 -6.84 -18.37 9.01
C ASP A 77 -6.60 -18.40 7.48
N TRP A 78 -7.18 -19.37 6.76
CA TRP A 78 -7.10 -19.47 5.31
C TRP A 78 -8.17 -18.65 4.58
N LEU A 79 -9.24 -18.20 5.25
CA LEU A 79 -10.32 -17.46 4.60
C LEU A 79 -9.87 -16.09 4.06
N PRO A 80 -9.14 -15.24 4.81
CA PRO A 80 -8.73 -13.93 4.29
C PRO A 80 -7.85 -13.99 3.04
N PRO A 81 -6.79 -14.83 2.97
CA PRO A 81 -6.01 -14.96 1.74
C PRO A 81 -6.82 -15.60 0.61
N LEU A 82 -7.78 -16.48 0.90
CA LEU A 82 -8.69 -16.99 -0.13
C LEU A 82 -9.58 -15.90 -0.71
N LEU A 83 -10.32 -15.15 0.13
CA LEU A 83 -11.20 -14.05 -0.31
C LEU A 83 -10.44 -13.08 -1.21
N LEU A 84 -9.19 -12.82 -0.86
CA LEU A 84 -8.38 -11.85 -1.56
C LEU A 84 -7.70 -12.40 -2.82
N SER A 85 -7.40 -13.69 -2.84
CA SER A 85 -7.04 -14.40 -4.07
C SER A 85 -8.22 -14.45 -5.05
N LEU A 86 -9.45 -14.57 -4.54
CA LEU A 86 -10.67 -14.46 -5.35
C LEU A 86 -10.87 -13.04 -5.88
N VAL A 87 -10.58 -12.00 -5.09
CA VAL A 87 -10.55 -10.62 -5.59
C VAL A 87 -9.53 -10.47 -6.72
N MET A 88 -8.32 -11.00 -6.57
CA MET A 88 -7.25 -10.99 -7.58
C MET A 88 -7.61 -11.78 -8.85
N MET A 89 -8.19 -12.97 -8.70
CA MET A 89 -8.72 -13.73 -9.84
C MET A 89 -9.88 -13.02 -10.52
N GLY A 90 -10.72 -12.33 -9.75
CA GLY A 90 -11.76 -11.45 -10.27
C GLY A 90 -11.20 -10.40 -11.22
N VAL A 91 -10.00 -9.87 -10.95
CA VAL A 91 -9.32 -8.91 -11.84
C VAL A 91 -9.05 -9.48 -13.20
N LEU A 92 -8.58 -10.73 -13.33
CA LEU A 92 -8.38 -11.34 -14.64
C LEU A 92 -9.68 -11.58 -15.39
N GLY A 93 -10.75 -11.90 -14.67
CA GLY A 93 -12.10 -12.00 -15.25
C GLY A 93 -12.60 -10.63 -15.73
N PHE A 94 -12.31 -9.58 -14.94
CA PHE A 94 -12.69 -8.21 -15.22
C PHE A 94 -11.82 -7.55 -16.28
N ASP A 95 -10.52 -7.82 -16.40
CA ASP A 95 -9.63 -7.20 -17.40
C ASP A 95 -10.15 -7.49 -18.81
N ASN A 96 -10.60 -8.72 -19.08
CA ASN A 96 -11.21 -9.12 -20.35
C ASN A 96 -12.58 -8.43 -20.62
N ILE A 97 -13.28 -7.98 -19.58
CA ILE A 97 -14.53 -7.20 -19.68
C ILE A 97 -14.22 -5.69 -19.71
N SER A 98 -13.11 -5.30 -19.10
CA SER A 98 -12.75 -3.93 -18.82
C SER A 98 -12.30 -3.19 -20.05
N ASP A 99 -11.76 -3.85 -21.08
CA ASP A 99 -11.43 -3.18 -22.36
C ASP A 99 -12.61 -2.35 -22.92
N TRP A 100 -13.86 -2.67 -22.53
CA TRP A 100 -15.07 -1.88 -22.83
C TRP A 100 -15.44 -0.78 -21.82
N LEU A 101 -14.90 -0.83 -20.60
CA LEU A 101 -15.20 0.06 -19.46
C LEU A 101 -13.95 0.79 -18.91
N VAL A 102 -12.77 0.67 -19.53
CA VAL A 102 -11.52 1.38 -19.16
C VAL A 102 -11.61 2.84 -19.59
N THR A 103 -12.59 3.56 -19.07
CA THR A 103 -12.53 5.01 -19.01
C THR A 103 -12.03 5.41 -17.62
N PRO A 104 -11.04 6.33 -17.54
CA PRO A 104 -10.67 6.93 -16.26
C PRO A 104 -11.93 7.55 -15.62
N LEU A 105 -12.36 7.02 -14.46
CA LEU A 105 -13.52 7.57 -13.73
C LEU A 105 -13.16 8.88 -13.01
N VAL A 106 -11.87 9.05 -12.73
CA VAL A 106 -11.28 10.22 -12.09
C VAL A 106 -10.12 10.66 -12.98
N PRO A 107 -9.76 11.96 -13.05
CA PRO A 107 -8.54 12.45 -13.70
C PRO A 107 -7.22 11.99 -13.02
N THR A 108 -7.22 10.78 -12.46
CA THR A 108 -6.08 10.02 -11.95
C THR A 108 -5.97 8.72 -12.77
N ASN A 109 -4.87 7.96 -12.63
CA ASN A 109 -4.73 6.64 -13.28
C ASN A 109 -5.68 5.56 -12.71
N SER A 110 -6.76 5.97 -12.03
CA SER A 110 -7.74 5.09 -11.40
C SER A 110 -8.82 4.71 -12.40
N THR A 111 -8.77 3.47 -12.85
CA THR A 111 -9.82 2.81 -13.62
C THR A 111 -10.89 2.24 -12.68
N ALA A 112 -12.09 1.97 -13.20
CA ALA A 112 -13.12 1.24 -12.44
C ALA A 112 -12.58 -0.08 -11.85
N VAL A 113 -11.74 -0.79 -12.62
CA VAL A 113 -11.08 -2.02 -12.19
C VAL A 113 -10.17 -1.77 -10.99
N SER A 114 -9.27 -0.78 -11.06
CA SER A 114 -8.37 -0.47 -9.94
C SER A 114 -9.12 -0.10 -8.66
N ILE A 115 -10.23 0.64 -8.76
CA ILE A 115 -11.08 0.98 -7.62
C ILE A 115 -11.69 -0.27 -7.00
N VAL A 116 -12.27 -1.17 -7.81
CA VAL A 116 -12.88 -2.42 -7.31
C VAL A 116 -11.83 -3.30 -6.62
N VAL A 117 -10.65 -3.38 -7.21
CA VAL A 117 -9.51 -4.12 -6.67
C VAL A 117 -9.07 -3.56 -5.32
N SER A 118 -8.79 -2.26 -5.27
CA SER A 118 -8.39 -1.55 -4.06
C SER A 118 -9.47 -1.64 -2.98
N ALA A 119 -10.74 -1.53 -3.34
CA ALA A 119 -11.87 -1.71 -2.43
C ALA A 119 -11.91 -3.13 -1.86
N GLY A 120 -11.60 -4.16 -2.66
CA GLY A 120 -11.48 -5.54 -2.18
C GLY A 120 -10.35 -5.72 -1.15
N PHE A 121 -9.16 -5.18 -1.41
CA PHE A 121 -8.05 -5.17 -0.44
C PHE A 121 -8.43 -4.41 0.84
N PHE A 122 -9.06 -3.24 0.69
CA PHE A 122 -9.53 -2.42 1.80
C PHE A 122 -10.55 -3.18 2.65
N ALA A 123 -11.54 -3.82 2.03
CA ALA A 123 -12.56 -4.60 2.72
C ALA A 123 -11.97 -5.74 3.54
N VAL A 124 -11.02 -6.50 2.98
CA VAL A 124 -10.32 -7.56 3.75
C VAL A 124 -9.50 -6.97 4.88
N GLY A 125 -8.84 -5.82 4.68
CA GLY A 125 -8.15 -5.10 5.76
C GLY A 125 -9.09 -4.69 6.90
N VAL A 126 -10.26 -4.16 6.57
CA VAL A 126 -11.32 -3.81 7.54
C VAL A 126 -11.79 -5.05 8.30
N LEU A 127 -12.01 -6.17 7.60
CA LEU A 127 -12.40 -7.44 8.23
C LEU A 127 -11.34 -7.94 9.22
N ILE A 128 -10.06 -7.97 8.80
CA ILE A 128 -8.94 -8.36 9.66
C ILE A 128 -8.84 -7.46 10.90
N ALA A 129 -9.10 -6.16 10.75
CA ALA A 129 -9.06 -5.20 11.85
C ALA A 129 -10.21 -5.39 12.86
N HIS A 130 -11.37 -5.91 12.43
CA HIS A 130 -12.52 -6.15 13.30
C HIS A 130 -12.54 -7.54 13.93
N TRP A 131 -11.80 -8.51 13.38
CA TRP A 131 -11.74 -9.84 13.98
C TRP A 131 -10.96 -9.86 15.30
N PRO A 132 -11.43 -10.64 16.31
CA PRO A 132 -10.71 -10.83 17.56
C PRO A 132 -9.30 -11.35 17.32
N GLY A 133 -8.30 -10.53 17.65
CA GLY A 133 -6.89 -10.87 17.41
C GLY A 133 -6.51 -10.99 15.92
N GLY A 134 -7.35 -10.53 14.99
CA GLY A 134 -7.19 -10.73 13.54
C GLY A 134 -5.82 -10.28 13.04
N ALA A 135 -5.36 -9.09 13.44
CA ALA A 135 -4.04 -8.59 13.08
C ALA A 135 -2.89 -9.51 13.56
N ALA A 136 -2.98 -10.06 14.76
CA ALA A 136 -1.96 -10.97 15.31
C ALA A 136 -2.03 -12.37 14.69
N ARG A 137 -3.25 -12.85 14.38
CA ARG A 137 -3.46 -14.14 13.68
C ARG A 137 -2.97 -14.09 12.25
N TYR A 138 -3.11 -12.94 11.60
CA TYR A 138 -2.75 -12.78 10.21
C TYR A 138 -1.25 -12.55 10.02
N ALA A 139 -0.65 -11.72 10.89
CA ALA A 139 0.76 -11.38 10.90
C ALA A 139 1.62 -12.54 11.41
N LYS A 140 2.05 -13.42 10.49
CA LYS A 140 2.83 -14.61 10.81
C LYS A 140 4.17 -14.58 10.07
N ALA A 141 5.25 -14.35 10.81
CA ALA A 141 6.62 -14.49 10.33
C ALA A 141 7.16 -15.91 10.60
N SER A 142 6.52 -16.92 10.00
CA SER A 142 6.99 -18.31 10.12
C SER A 142 7.71 -18.76 8.86
N TRP A 143 8.60 -19.74 8.99
CA TRP A 143 9.27 -20.38 7.86
C TRP A 143 8.28 -21.00 6.87
N GLY A 144 7.15 -21.52 7.33
CA GLY A 144 6.09 -22.03 6.46
C GLY A 144 5.55 -20.95 5.52
N VAL A 145 5.27 -19.74 6.03
CA VAL A 145 4.80 -18.61 5.21
C VAL A 145 5.89 -18.15 4.24
N ALA A 146 7.14 -18.06 4.69
CA ALA A 146 8.27 -17.71 3.82
C ALA A 146 8.48 -18.73 2.70
N LEU A 147 8.39 -20.04 3.02
CA LEU A 147 8.52 -21.11 2.04
C LEU A 147 7.37 -21.08 1.03
N THR A 148 6.13 -20.89 1.48
CA THR A 148 4.98 -20.72 0.58
C THR A 148 5.19 -19.54 -0.38
N TYR A 149 5.68 -18.40 0.11
CA TYR A 149 6.05 -17.27 -0.74
C TYR A 149 7.10 -17.68 -1.78
N LEU A 150 8.22 -18.26 -1.35
CA LEU A 150 9.34 -18.60 -2.23
C LEU A 150 8.93 -19.62 -3.30
N VAL A 151 8.17 -20.66 -2.93
CA VAL A 151 7.70 -21.69 -3.87
C VAL A 151 6.74 -21.10 -4.89
N CYS A 152 5.68 -20.41 -4.44
CA CYS A 152 4.69 -19.83 -5.36
C CYS A 152 5.33 -18.76 -6.25
N PHE A 153 6.24 -17.94 -5.71
CA PHE A 153 6.94 -16.91 -6.47
C PHE A 153 7.91 -17.51 -7.49
N ALA A 154 8.67 -18.56 -7.11
CA ALA A 154 9.59 -19.24 -8.03
C ALA A 154 8.84 -19.90 -9.21
N ILE A 155 7.70 -20.55 -8.93
CA ILE A 155 6.84 -21.12 -9.98
C ILE A 155 6.32 -20.00 -10.89
N HIS A 156 5.78 -18.91 -10.33
CA HIS A 156 5.29 -17.77 -11.10
C HIS A 156 6.39 -17.19 -12.01
N ILE A 157 7.59 -16.94 -11.47
CA ILE A 157 8.73 -16.42 -12.25
C ILE A 157 9.12 -17.39 -13.37
N GLY A 158 9.13 -18.70 -13.11
CA GLY A 158 9.38 -19.71 -14.14
C GLY A 158 8.33 -19.75 -15.25
N MET A 159 7.15 -19.19 -15.01
CA MET A 159 6.07 -19.08 -15.97
C MET A 159 6.04 -17.72 -16.69
N VAL A 160 6.86 -16.74 -16.32
CA VAL A 160 6.89 -15.42 -16.99
C VAL A 160 7.40 -15.58 -18.43
N GLY A 161 6.72 -14.95 -19.39
CA GLY A 161 7.10 -14.98 -20.81
C GLY A 161 6.71 -16.25 -21.57
N VAL A 162 6.07 -17.21 -20.91
CA VAL A 162 5.51 -18.40 -21.54
C VAL A 162 4.05 -18.14 -21.93
N GLU A 163 3.66 -18.48 -23.16
CA GLU A 163 2.26 -18.47 -23.58
C GLU A 163 1.47 -19.53 -22.80
N LYS A 164 0.35 -19.14 -22.19
CA LYS A 164 -0.40 -19.99 -21.27
C LYS A 164 -1.82 -20.23 -21.78
N PRO A 165 -2.29 -21.49 -21.84
CA PRO A 165 -3.71 -21.75 -22.02
C PRO A 165 -4.51 -21.21 -20.82
N MET A 166 -5.80 -20.96 -21.01
CA MET A 166 -6.60 -20.22 -20.03
C MET A 166 -6.59 -20.78 -18.59
N PRO A 167 -6.70 -22.11 -18.36
CA PRO A 167 -6.61 -22.66 -17.01
C PRO A 167 -5.28 -22.38 -16.31
N VAL A 168 -4.19 -22.40 -17.08
CA VAL A 168 -2.83 -22.14 -16.58
C VAL A 168 -2.65 -20.66 -16.23
N ARG A 169 -3.35 -19.74 -16.93
CA ARG A 169 -3.37 -18.31 -16.56
C ARG A 169 -4.04 -18.07 -15.21
N PHE A 170 -5.17 -18.71 -14.94
CA PHE A 170 -5.82 -18.62 -13.63
C PHE A 170 -4.96 -19.20 -12.51
N LEU A 171 -4.31 -20.34 -12.76
CA LEU A 171 -3.40 -20.94 -11.79
C LEU A 171 -2.20 -20.04 -11.51
N ASP A 172 -1.57 -19.47 -12.54
CA ASP A 172 -0.45 -18.54 -12.39
C ASP A 172 -0.84 -17.31 -11.55
N GLU A 173 -2.03 -16.76 -11.78
CA GLU A 173 -2.53 -15.62 -11.00
C GLU A 173 -2.84 -15.99 -9.56
N ALA A 174 -3.42 -17.18 -9.33
CA ALA A 174 -3.62 -17.69 -7.98
C ALA A 174 -2.28 -17.86 -7.25
N LEU A 175 -1.24 -18.38 -7.93
CA LEU A 175 0.11 -18.48 -7.38
C LEU A 175 0.70 -17.11 -7.06
N ARG A 176 0.53 -16.13 -7.97
CA ARG A 176 0.97 -14.74 -7.77
C ARG A 176 0.28 -14.12 -6.55
N ALA A 177 -1.03 -14.31 -6.41
CA ALA A 177 -1.79 -13.84 -5.27
C ALA A 177 -1.31 -14.48 -3.96
N VAL A 178 -1.18 -15.81 -3.93
CA VAL A 178 -0.68 -16.54 -2.75
C VAL A 178 0.74 -16.11 -2.37
N ALA A 179 1.61 -15.87 -3.35
CA ALA A 179 2.95 -15.36 -3.12
C ALA A 179 2.90 -13.96 -2.50
N ALA A 180 2.18 -13.01 -3.12
CA ALA A 180 2.03 -11.65 -2.60
C ALA A 180 1.49 -11.65 -1.15
N TRP A 181 0.52 -12.52 -0.85
CA TRP A 181 -0.06 -12.65 0.48
C TRP A 181 0.88 -13.23 1.51
N SER A 182 1.62 -14.26 1.12
CA SER A 182 2.63 -14.86 1.99
C SER A 182 3.72 -13.85 2.32
N ALA A 183 4.17 -13.07 1.32
CA ALA A 183 5.10 -11.96 1.54
C ALA A 183 4.53 -10.91 2.49
N PHE A 184 3.29 -10.45 2.27
CA PHE A 184 2.64 -9.46 3.13
C PHE A 184 2.49 -9.96 4.57
N ARG A 185 2.00 -11.19 4.78
CA ARG A 185 1.85 -11.80 6.11
C ARG A 185 3.18 -11.93 6.84
N PHE A 186 4.22 -12.31 6.10
CA PHE A 186 5.57 -12.45 6.63
C PHE A 186 6.13 -11.10 7.06
N VAL A 187 6.06 -10.08 6.19
CA VAL A 187 6.52 -8.71 6.48
C VAL A 187 5.71 -8.10 7.63
N LEU A 188 4.39 -8.29 7.66
CA LEU A 188 3.55 -7.82 8.75
C LEU A 188 3.91 -8.51 10.07
N GLY A 189 4.15 -9.83 10.04
CA GLY A 189 4.63 -10.59 11.20
C GLY A 189 5.99 -10.10 11.72
N LEU A 190 6.94 -9.84 10.81
CA LEU A 190 8.25 -9.31 11.17
C LEU A 190 8.13 -7.90 11.74
N THR A 191 7.34 -7.05 11.12
CA THR A 191 7.15 -5.67 11.62
C THR A 191 6.45 -5.67 12.98
N GLN A 192 5.48 -6.57 13.23
CA GLN A 192 4.92 -6.73 14.56
C GLN A 192 5.93 -7.29 15.58
N SER A 193 6.78 -8.24 15.21
CA SER A 193 7.78 -8.78 16.15
C SER A 193 8.83 -7.74 16.55
N PHE A 194 9.28 -6.90 15.61
CA PHE A 194 10.29 -5.86 15.87
C PHE A 194 9.72 -4.54 16.38
N PHE A 195 8.46 -4.21 16.06
CA PHE A 195 7.86 -2.89 16.34
C PHE A 195 6.51 -2.97 17.09
N SER A 196 6.22 -4.08 17.78
CA SER A 196 5.01 -4.24 18.62
C SER A 196 4.93 -3.24 19.76
N ALA A 197 6.07 -2.85 20.33
CA ALA A 197 6.12 -1.85 21.40
C ALA A 197 6.21 -0.43 20.83
N GLU A 198 5.34 0.46 21.33
CA GLU A 198 5.39 1.87 20.95
C GLU A 198 6.68 2.51 21.49
N SER A 199 7.65 2.75 20.60
CA SER A 199 8.88 3.48 20.92
C SER A 199 8.84 4.90 20.36
N ARG A 200 9.70 5.80 20.89
CA ARG A 200 9.84 7.16 20.35
C ARG A 200 10.21 7.14 18.86
N ARG A 201 11.03 6.17 18.43
CA ARG A 201 11.44 6.03 17.02
C ARG A 201 10.28 5.60 16.14
N VAL A 202 9.54 4.56 16.54
CA VAL A 202 8.35 4.06 15.82
C VAL A 202 7.30 5.16 15.69
N ARG A 203 6.99 5.86 16.79
CA ARG A 203 6.04 6.98 16.78
C ARG A 203 6.48 8.09 15.82
N THR A 204 7.77 8.42 15.81
CA THR A 204 8.32 9.46 14.93
C THR A 204 8.20 9.06 13.46
N LEU A 205 8.56 7.83 13.11
CA LEU A 205 8.45 7.32 11.75
C LEU A 205 6.99 7.22 11.29
N SER A 206 6.09 6.77 12.18
CA SER A 206 4.65 6.73 11.91
C SER A 206 4.06 8.12 11.69
N GLN A 207 4.50 9.14 12.42
CA GLN A 207 4.08 10.52 12.18
C GLN A 207 4.62 11.09 10.87
N ALA A 208 5.77 10.60 10.41
CA ALA A 208 6.40 11.05 9.16
C ALA A 208 5.87 10.32 7.92
N SER A 209 5.20 9.16 8.07
CA SER A 209 4.86 8.28 6.94
C SER A 209 4.02 8.97 5.86
N TYR A 210 3.02 9.77 6.25
CA TYR A 210 2.20 10.53 5.31
C TYR A 210 3.01 11.62 4.60
N THR A 211 3.85 12.35 5.33
CA THR A 211 4.75 13.33 4.71
C THR A 211 5.71 12.67 3.71
N ILE A 212 6.24 11.49 4.06
CA ILE A 212 7.09 10.70 3.16
C ILE A 212 6.29 10.29 1.93
N TYR A 213 5.09 9.73 2.10
CA TYR A 213 4.23 9.31 1.00
C TYR A 213 3.81 10.45 0.05
N LEU A 214 3.63 11.66 0.56
CA LEU A 214 3.25 12.80 -0.29
C LEU A 214 4.44 13.37 -1.07
N LEU A 215 5.64 13.31 -0.50
CA LEU A 215 6.83 13.96 -1.07
C LEU A 215 7.77 12.98 -1.79
N HIS A 216 7.74 11.68 -1.51
CA HIS A 216 8.72 10.73 -2.04
C HIS A 216 8.70 10.72 -3.57
N HIS A 217 7.53 10.79 -4.21
CA HIS A 217 7.46 10.73 -5.66
C HIS A 217 8.13 11.95 -6.31
N LEU A 218 7.87 13.16 -5.79
CA LEU A 218 8.53 14.39 -6.27
C LEU A 218 10.05 14.29 -6.12
N VAL A 219 10.51 13.80 -4.98
CA VAL A 219 11.94 13.62 -4.67
C VAL A 219 12.58 12.55 -5.55
N VAL A 220 11.93 11.40 -5.74
CA VAL A 220 12.40 10.29 -6.58
C VAL A 220 12.48 10.73 -8.03
N MET A 221 11.49 11.47 -8.53
CA MET A 221 11.51 12.02 -9.88
C MET A 221 12.67 13.00 -10.07
N ALA A 222 12.83 13.95 -9.13
CA ALA A 222 13.94 14.90 -9.17
C ALA A 222 15.32 14.19 -9.12
N ALA A 223 15.47 13.19 -8.25
CA ALA A 223 16.70 12.40 -8.14
C ALA A 223 16.96 11.57 -9.40
N GLY A 224 15.93 10.92 -9.95
CA GLY A 224 16.01 10.17 -11.20
C GLY A 224 16.46 11.05 -12.35
N PHE A 225 15.90 12.27 -12.47
CA PHE A 225 16.32 13.25 -13.47
C PHE A 225 17.76 13.72 -13.29
N ALA A 226 18.18 13.99 -12.05
CA ALA A 226 19.56 14.37 -11.77
C ALA A 226 20.56 13.26 -12.16
N LEU A 227 20.18 12.00 -12.00
CA LEU A 227 21.02 10.85 -12.31
C LEU A 227 21.03 10.46 -13.80
N LEU A 228 20.13 11.00 -14.64
CA LEU A 228 20.15 10.73 -16.09
C LEU A 228 21.48 11.11 -16.76
N ALA A 229 22.17 12.11 -16.22
CA ALA A 229 23.46 12.58 -16.71
C ALA A 229 24.65 11.78 -16.14
N VAL A 230 24.43 10.94 -15.14
CA VAL A 230 25.47 10.16 -14.48
C VAL A 230 25.55 8.80 -15.14
N THR A 231 26.77 8.29 -15.30
CA THR A 231 27.02 6.91 -15.72
C THR A 231 27.41 6.11 -14.50
N ALA A 232 26.43 5.67 -13.71
CA ALA A 232 26.65 4.81 -12.55
C ALA A 232 26.10 3.40 -12.80
N PRO A 233 26.57 2.38 -12.07
CA PRO A 233 25.93 1.07 -12.09
C PRO A 233 24.46 1.16 -11.65
N PRO A 234 23.53 0.42 -12.28
CA PRO A 234 22.09 0.52 -11.96
C PRO A 234 21.75 0.30 -10.48
N LEU A 235 22.48 -0.59 -9.79
CA LEU A 235 22.26 -0.85 -8.37
C LEU A 235 22.59 0.38 -7.50
N LEU A 236 23.63 1.14 -7.88
CA LEU A 236 24.01 2.36 -7.18
C LEU A 236 23.00 3.48 -7.44
N GLU A 237 22.53 3.62 -8.67
CA GLU A 237 21.45 4.57 -9.01
C GLU A 237 20.19 4.26 -8.21
N PHE A 238 19.77 2.99 -8.16
CA PHE A 238 18.64 2.55 -7.36
C PHE A 238 18.82 2.86 -5.87
N ALA A 239 19.96 2.46 -5.28
CA ALA A 239 20.24 2.71 -3.87
C ALA A 239 20.25 4.22 -3.55
N ALA A 240 20.83 5.04 -4.42
CA ALA A 240 20.85 6.49 -4.27
C ALA A 240 19.43 7.09 -4.32
N ILE A 241 18.63 6.73 -5.33
CA ILE A 241 17.25 7.22 -5.47
C ILE A 241 16.40 6.78 -4.28
N THR A 242 16.50 5.53 -3.84
CA THR A 242 15.76 5.03 -2.67
C THR A 242 16.17 5.77 -1.39
N ALA A 243 17.46 5.98 -1.16
CA ALA A 243 17.94 6.72 0.00
C ALA A 243 17.43 8.17 -0.01
N VAL A 244 17.57 8.86 -1.14
CA VAL A 244 17.11 10.25 -1.30
C VAL A 244 15.59 10.35 -1.14
N GLY A 245 14.85 9.45 -1.78
CA GLY A 245 13.39 9.36 -1.70
C GLY A 245 12.84 9.12 -0.29
N LEU A 246 13.63 8.49 0.60
CA LEU A 246 13.26 8.29 2.00
C LEU A 246 13.73 9.45 2.90
N PHE A 247 15.01 9.79 2.83
CA PHE A 247 15.64 10.67 3.81
C PHE A 247 15.32 12.15 3.57
N VAL A 248 15.11 12.59 2.33
CA VAL A 248 14.74 13.99 2.07
C VAL A 248 13.34 14.31 2.60
N PRO A 249 12.27 13.55 2.29
CA PRO A 249 10.96 13.78 2.91
C PRO A 249 10.97 13.67 4.43
N LEU A 250 11.75 12.74 4.99
CA LEU A 250 11.91 12.61 6.43
C LEU A 250 12.56 13.86 7.04
N ALA A 251 13.60 14.40 6.40
CA ALA A 251 14.24 15.65 6.82
C ALA A 251 13.26 16.84 6.73
N VAL A 252 12.47 16.94 5.66
CA VAL A 252 11.41 17.94 5.50
C VAL A 252 10.36 17.81 6.61
N HIS A 253 9.96 16.59 6.94
CA HIS A 253 9.01 16.34 8.03
C HIS A 253 9.55 16.91 9.35
N HIS A 254 10.80 16.60 9.69
CA HIS A 254 11.43 17.03 10.93
C HIS A 254 11.74 18.53 10.99
N GLY A 255 12.22 19.11 9.88
CA GLY A 255 12.66 20.50 9.80
C GLY A 255 11.52 21.50 9.62
N LEU A 256 10.48 21.14 8.86
CA LEU A 256 9.44 22.08 8.43
C LEU A 256 8.06 21.65 8.93
N VAL A 257 7.62 20.43 8.59
CA VAL A 257 6.24 20.00 8.86
C VAL A 257 5.95 20.00 10.36
N ARG A 258 6.81 19.36 11.17
CA ARG A 258 6.60 19.30 12.63
C ARG A 258 6.55 20.66 13.33
N ARG A 259 7.14 21.70 12.75
CA ARG A 259 7.20 23.05 13.35
C ARG A 259 5.96 23.87 13.00
N SER A 260 5.33 23.64 11.86
CA SER A 260 4.14 24.38 11.43
C SER A 260 2.83 23.63 11.76
N PRO A 261 1.88 24.21 12.52
CA PRO A 261 0.56 23.61 12.71
C PRO A 261 -0.19 23.40 11.39
N THR A 262 -0.08 24.35 10.46
CA THR A 262 -0.71 24.27 9.14
C THR A 262 -0.15 23.12 8.31
N LEU A 263 1.18 22.97 8.24
CA LEU A 263 1.77 21.86 7.49
C LEU A 263 1.46 20.50 8.13
N ARG A 264 1.37 20.41 9.46
CA ARG A 264 0.92 19.19 10.14
C ARG A 264 -0.50 18.80 9.79
N PHE A 265 -1.39 19.78 9.67
CA PHE A 265 -2.76 19.55 9.24
C PHE A 265 -2.81 19.10 7.77
N LEU A 266 -2.18 19.86 6.86
CA LEU A 266 -2.22 19.55 5.44
C LEU A 266 -1.56 18.21 5.09
N MET A 267 -0.41 17.90 5.70
CA MET A 267 0.38 16.73 5.35
C MET A 267 0.00 15.47 6.14
N ASN A 268 -0.45 15.61 7.39
CA ASN A 268 -0.70 14.47 8.28
C ASN A 268 -2.11 14.47 8.89
N GLY A 269 -2.98 15.39 8.49
CA GLY A 269 -4.36 15.48 8.98
C GLY A 269 -4.50 15.85 10.46
N VAL A 270 -3.45 16.38 11.11
CA VAL A 270 -3.51 16.73 12.54
C VAL A 270 -4.06 18.15 12.73
N PRO A 271 -5.25 18.34 13.33
CA PRO A 271 -5.85 19.66 13.48
C PRO A 271 -4.98 20.61 14.32
N PRO A 272 -4.99 21.93 14.03
CA PRO A 272 -4.37 22.93 14.87
C PRO A 272 -4.90 22.84 16.32
N GLY A 273 -4.02 22.69 17.31
CA GLY A 273 -4.38 22.59 18.73
C GLY A 273 -4.25 21.18 19.34
N GLU A 274 -4.43 20.11 18.57
CA GLU A 274 -4.27 18.72 19.09
C GLU A 274 -2.81 18.30 19.25
N ALA A 275 -1.90 18.99 18.57
CA ALA A 275 -0.47 18.70 18.58
C ALA A 275 0.17 18.74 19.99
N LYS A 276 -0.43 19.49 20.92
CA LYS A 276 0.05 19.62 22.31
C LYS A 276 -0.34 18.42 23.19
N LYS A 277 -1.39 17.67 22.82
CA LYS A 277 -1.86 16.48 23.56
C LYS A 277 -1.10 15.21 23.20
N ARG A 278 -0.72 15.02 21.93
CA ARG A 278 -0.01 13.81 21.44
C ARG A 278 1.48 13.77 21.81
N SER A 279 2.08 14.89 22.20
CA SER A 279 3.51 14.99 22.55
C SER A 279 3.81 14.71 24.03
N THR A 280 2.80 14.65 24.89
CA THR A 280 2.97 14.26 26.29
C THR A 280 3.28 12.75 26.31
N PRO A 281 4.47 12.32 26.78
CA PRO A 281 4.75 10.90 26.87
C PRO A 281 3.74 10.27 27.83
N VAL A 282 3.22 9.09 27.47
CA VAL A 282 2.48 8.21 28.38
C VAL A 282 3.47 7.65 29.43
N ARG A 283 4.06 8.52 30.24
CA ARG A 283 4.98 8.17 31.34
C ARG A 283 4.29 8.20 32.70
N GLY A 284 2.99 8.49 32.72
CA GLY A 284 2.21 8.70 33.95
C GLY A 284 1.20 7.61 34.31
N ARG A 285 0.98 6.58 33.47
CA ARG A 285 0.02 5.50 33.82
C ARG A 285 0.66 4.31 34.54
N GLU A 286 1.97 4.07 34.39
CA GLU A 286 2.65 2.97 35.09
C GLU A 286 3.05 3.33 36.54
N THR A 287 3.26 4.60 36.85
CA THR A 287 3.60 5.04 38.22
C THR A 287 2.40 5.16 39.15
N MET A 288 1.17 5.26 38.62
CA MET A 288 -0.03 5.30 39.45
C MET A 288 -0.52 3.91 39.85
N ALA A 289 -0.34 2.89 38.99
CA ALA A 289 -0.68 1.51 39.30
C ALA A 289 0.23 0.84 40.34
N ARG A 290 1.43 1.39 40.59
CA ARG A 290 2.38 0.90 41.61
C ARG A 290 2.25 1.58 42.99
N ARG A 291 1.33 2.54 43.16
CA ARG A 291 1.11 3.23 44.44
C ARG A 291 -0.18 2.81 45.16
N THR A 292 -0.94 1.87 44.60
CA THR A 292 -2.18 1.35 45.18
C THR A 292 -2.17 -0.17 45.35
N GLY A 293 -0.98 -0.77 45.52
CA GLY A 293 -0.80 -2.19 45.82
C GLY A 293 0.07 -2.35 47.05
#